data_AF-A0AAF0S5M3-F1
#
_entry.id   AF-A0AAF0S5M3-F1
#
_cell.length_a   1.000
_cell.length_b   1.000
_cell.length_c   1.000
_cell.angle_alpha   90.00
_cell.angle_beta   90.00
_cell.angle_gamma   90.00
#
_symmetry.space_group_name_H-M   'P 1'
#
loop_
_entity.id
_entity.type
_entity.pdbx_description
1 polymer ?
#
loop_
_entity_poly.entity_id
_entity_poly.type
_entity_poly.pdbx_seq_one_letter_code
_entity_poly.pdbx_strand_id
1 'polypeptide(L)' 'MAGLRTLTITGGVIAAVSGLIAVAGIILMFAGGFDGGANIGAGLLLLLSMLGAVVGGAVLAVAGILHLVTRRRPRTTSA' A
#
# COMPACT_ATOMS: atom_id res chain seq x y z
N MET A 1 -8.45 -11.44 16.55
CA MET A 1 -8.38 -11.91 15.15
C MET A 1 -9.05 -10.93 14.17
N ALA A 2 -10.28 -10.46 14.43
CA ALA A 2 -11.01 -9.55 13.53
C ALA A 2 -10.25 -8.27 13.15
N GLY A 3 -9.68 -7.55 14.13
CA GLY A 3 -8.92 -6.31 13.86
C GLY A 3 -7.68 -6.50 12.99
N LEU A 4 -6.97 -7.64 13.13
CA LEU A 4 -5.79 -7.96 12.31
C LEU A 4 -6.18 -8.22 10.86
N ARG A 5 -7.29 -8.95 10.65
CA ARG A 5 -7.83 -9.22 9.31
C ARG A 5 -8.25 -7.93 8.60
N THR A 6 -8.92 -7.03 9.31
CA THR A 6 -9.28 -5.71 8.76
C THR A 6 -8.03 -4.92 8.37
N LEU A 7 -7.01 -4.86 9.24
CA LEU A 7 -5.77 -4.15 8.95
C LEU A 7 -5.06 -4.68 7.70
N THR A 8 -4.94 -6.01 7.57
CA THR A 8 -4.33 -6.63 6.38
C THR A 8 -5.12 -6.34 5.12
N ILE A 9 -6.45 -6.44 5.16
CA ILE A 9 -7.30 -6.16 3.99
C ILE A 9 -7.19 -4.69 3.60
N THR A 10 -7.34 -3.76 4.56
CA THR A 10 -7.28 -2.33 4.29
C THR A 10 -5.90 -1.91 3.76
N GLY A 11 -4.81 -2.36 4.40
CA GLY A 11 -3.45 -2.09 3.94
C GLY A 11 -3.18 -2.66 2.54
N GLY A 12 -3.68 -3.87 2.26
CA GLY A 12 -3.59 -4.51 0.95
C GLY A 12 -4.35 -3.76 -0.14
N VAL A 13 -5.57 -3.33 0.14
CA VAL A 13 -6.38 -2.52 -0.79
C VAL A 13 -5.70 -1.19 -1.09
N ILE A 14 -5.22 -0.48 -0.06
CA ILE A 14 -4.51 0.80 -0.24
C ILE A 14 -3.27 0.61 -1.10
N ALA A 15 -2.45 -0.42 -0.83
CA ALA A 15 -1.26 -0.71 -1.61
C ALA A 15 -1.59 -1.05 -3.07
N ALA A 16 -2.63 -1.86 -3.31
CA ALA A 16 -3.06 -2.26 -4.65
C ALA A 16 -3.60 -1.07 -5.47
N VAL A 17 -4.46 -0.24 -4.87
CA VAL A 17 -5.00 0.95 -5.52
C VAL A 17 -3.89 1.94 -5.84
N SER A 18 -2.95 2.13 -4.91
CA SER A 18 -1.79 2.99 -5.14
C SER A 18 -0.95 2.48 -6.32
N GLY A 19 -0.65 1.18 -6.36
CA GLY A 19 0.07 0.56 -7.49
C GLY A 19 -0.63 0.79 -8.83
N LEU A 20 -1.96 0.69 -8.89
CA LEU A 20 -2.74 0.99 -10.11
C LEU A 20 -2.60 2.46 -10.55
N ILE A 21 -2.62 3.40 -9.59
CA ILE A 21 -2.44 4.83 -9.87
C ILE A 21 -1.01 5.09 -10.38
N ALA A 22 0.01 4.43 -9.82
CA ALA A 22 1.38 4.52 -10.33
C ALA A 22 1.46 4.03 -11.78
N VAL A 23 0.89 2.86 -12.09
CA VAL A 23 0.90 2.32 -13.46
C VAL A 23 0.20 3.27 -14.43
N ALA A 24 -0.95 3.83 -14.04
CA ALA A 24 -1.66 4.82 -14.85
C ALA A 24 -0.81 6.08 -15.09
N GLY A 25 -0.14 6.58 -14.05
CA GLY A 25 0.78 7.73 -14.16
C GLY A 25 1.95 7.45 -15.10
N ILE A 26 2.57 6.27 -15.02
CA ILE A 26 3.64 5.84 -15.92
C ILE A 26 3.14 5.80 -17.37
N ILE A 27 1.99 5.15 -17.62
CA ILE A 27 1.42 5.06 -18.97
C ILE A 27 1.13 6.44 -19.54
N LEU A 28 0.57 7.37 -18.74
CA LEU A 28 0.31 8.74 -19.17
C LEU A 28 1.60 9.50 -19.51
N MET A 29 2.67 9.30 -18.75
CA MET A 29 3.98 9.91 -19.04
C MET A 29 4.57 9.42 -20.37
N PHE A 30 4.42 8.13 -20.68
CA PHE A 30 4.89 7.56 -21.95
C PHE A 30 3.96 7.87 -23.14
N ALA A 31 2.65 7.92 -22.92
CA ALA A 31 1.66 8.19 -23.96
C ALA A 31 1.54 9.69 -24.31
N GLY A 32 1.80 10.57 -23.35
CA GLY A 32 1.68 12.02 -23.52
C GLY A 32 2.77 12.67 -24.38
N GLY A 33 3.91 12.00 -24.58
CA GLY A 33 5.05 12.60 -25.29
C GLY A 33 5.52 13.91 -24.62
N PHE A 34 6.29 14.74 -25.33
CA PHE A 34 6.83 16.03 -24.82
C PHE A 34 5.75 17.10 -24.52
N ASP A 35 4.50 16.72 -24.29
CA ASP A 35 3.47 17.62 -23.80
C ASP A 35 3.67 17.86 -22.29
N GLY A 36 4.19 19.05 -21.95
CA GLY A 36 4.50 19.44 -20.58
C GLY A 36 3.30 19.35 -19.63
N GLY A 37 2.07 19.52 -20.13
CA GLY A 37 0.86 19.41 -19.31
C GLY A 37 0.57 17.98 -18.86
N ALA A 38 0.68 17.02 -19.78
CA ALA A 38 0.48 15.59 -19.49
C ALA A 38 1.52 15.07 -18.49
N ASN A 39 2.75 15.56 -18.57
CA ASN A 39 3.85 15.18 -17.68
C ASN A 39 3.68 15.69 -16.24
N ILE A 40 3.10 16.89 -16.04
CA ILE A 40 2.76 17.41 -14.70
C ILE A 40 1.66 16.56 -14.06
N GLY A 41 0.63 16.20 -14.82
CA GLY A 41 -0.45 15.33 -14.34
C GLY A 41 0.06 13.94 -13.95
N ALA A 42 0.89 13.32 -14.79
CA ALA A 42 1.54 12.05 -14.48
C ALA A 42 2.43 12.12 -13.23
N GLY A 43 3.20 13.21 -13.07
CA GLY A 43 4.03 13.43 -11.89
C GLY A 43 3.23 13.53 -10.59
N LEU A 44 2.09 14.22 -10.60
CA LEU A 44 1.19 14.30 -9.44
C LEU A 44 0.56 12.94 -9.10
N LEU A 45 0.13 12.18 -10.11
CA LEU A 45 -0.40 10.83 -9.91
C LEU A 45 0.65 9.89 -9.31
N LEU A 46 1.91 9.99 -9.74
CA LEU A 46 3.01 9.21 -9.18
C LEU A 46 3.33 9.60 -7.73
N LEU A 47 3.31 10.90 -7.40
CA LEU A 47 3.50 11.36 -6.03
C LEU A 47 2.37 10.87 -5.11
N LEU A 48 1.12 10.98 -5.53
CA LEU A 48 -0.03 10.49 -4.78
C LEU A 48 0.01 8.96 -4.62
N SER A 49 0.38 8.25 -5.67
CA SER A 49 0.60 6.80 -5.62
C SER A 49 1.72 6.45 -4.64
N MET A 50 2.83 7.17 -4.64
CA MET A 50 3.94 6.91 -3.73
C MET A 50 3.51 7.06 -2.27
N LEU A 51 2.77 8.13 -1.95
CA LEU A 51 2.22 8.34 -0.61
C LEU A 51 1.27 7.20 -0.21
N GLY A 52 0.35 6.83 -1.10
CA GLY A 52 -0.57 5.72 -0.85
C GLY A 52 0.16 4.38 -0.66
N ALA A 53 1.19 4.09 -1.45
CA ALA A 53 1.99 2.88 -1.34
C ALA A 53 2.77 2.83 -0.02
N VAL A 54 3.31 3.97 0.45
CA VAL A 54 3.97 4.08 1.76
C VAL A 54 2.99 3.79 2.88
N VAL A 55 1.78 4.38 2.84
CA VAL A 55 0.75 4.13 3.86
C VAL A 55 0.30 2.67 3.84
N GLY A 56 -0.02 2.11 2.68
CA GLY A 56 -0.43 0.72 2.54
C GLY A 56 0.65 -0.25 3.01
N GLY A 57 1.91 0.00 2.64
CA GLY A 57 3.07 -0.77 3.08
C GLY A 57 3.28 -0.70 4.60
N ALA A 58 3.17 0.48 5.19
CA ALA A 58 3.29 0.65 6.65
C ALA A 58 2.20 -0.11 7.41
N VAL A 59 0.94 -0.03 6.95
CA VAL A 59 -0.18 -0.76 7.55
C VAL A 59 0.04 -2.27 7.46
N LEU A 60 0.50 -2.78 6.31
CA LEU A 60 0.83 -4.20 6.15
C LEU A 60 2.01 -4.63 7.02
N ALA A 61 3.04 -3.80 7.16
CA ALA A 61 4.17 -4.06 8.03
C ALA A 61 3.73 -4.16 9.50
N VAL A 62 2.90 -3.23 9.98
CA VAL A 62 2.31 -3.26 11.33
C VAL A 62 1.48 -4.52 11.53
N ALA A 63 0.63 -4.88 10.56
CA ALA A 63 -0.15 -6.12 10.62
C ALA A 63 0.74 -7.36 10.68
N GLY A 64 1.81 -7.41 9.88
CA GLY A 64 2.80 -8.50 9.89
C GLY A 64 3.52 -8.62 11.23
N ILE A 65 3.96 -7.50 11.82
CA ILE A 65 4.60 -7.46 13.14
C ILE A 65 3.62 -7.93 14.22
N LEU A 66 2.38 -7.43 14.23
CA LEU A 66 1.36 -7.90 15.17
C LEU A 66 1.11 -9.40 15.03
N HIS A 67 1.05 -9.92 13.81
CA HIS A 67 0.89 -11.35 13.57
C HIS A 67 2.05 -12.16 14.14
N LEU A 68 3.29 -11.71 13.93
CA LEU A 68 4.50 -12.35 14.44
C LEU A 68 4.54 -12.36 15.98
N VAL A 69 4.22 -11.22 16.60
CA VAL A 69 4.21 -11.07 18.07
C VAL A 69 3.10 -11.94 18.70
N THR A 70 1.91 -11.94 18.10
CA THR A 70 0.78 -12.75 18.60
C THR A 70 0.98 -14.24 18.41
N ARG A 71 1.66 -14.69 17.34
CA ARG A 71 2.07 -16.10 17.18
C ARG A 71 3.12 -16.54 18.19
N ARG A 72 3.99 -15.63 18.65
CA ARG A 72 5.06 -15.94 19.60
C ARG A 72 4.60 -16.01 21.06
N ARG A 73 3.36 -15.62 21.39
CA ARG A 73 2.83 -15.86 22.75
C ARG A 73 2.55 -17.36 22.91
N PRO A 74 3.30 -18.07 23.77
CA PRO A 74 2.97 -19.44 24.12
C PRO A 74 1.58 -19.44 24.73
N ARG A 75 0.70 -20.34 24.29
CA ARG A 75 -0.45 -20.70 25.10
C ARG A 75 0.14 -21.24 26.40
N THR A 76 0.05 -20.48 27.48
CA THR A 76 0.22 -21.02 28.82
C THR A 76 -0.91 -22.02 29.02
N THR A 77 -0.63 -23.27 28.68
CA THR A 77 -1.41 -24.43 29.05
C THR A 77 -1.41 -24.46 30.58
N SER A 78 -2.47 -23.96 31.20
CA SER A 78 -2.76 -24.32 32.59
C SER A 78 -3.18 -25.79 32.57
N ALA A 79 -2.31 -26.61 33.16
CA ALA A 79 -2.61 -27.98 33.55
C ALA A 79 -3.65 -28.01 34.69
#